data_AF-A0AAE3VU83-F1
#
_entry.id   AF-A0AAE3VU83-F1
#
_cell.length_a   1.000
_cell.length_b   1.000
_cell.length_c   1.000
_cell.angle_alpha   90.00
_cell.angle_beta   90.00
_cell.angle_gamma   90.00
#
_symmetry.space_group_name_H-M   'P 1'
#
loop_
_entity.id
_entity.type
_entity.pdbx_description
1 polymer ?
#
loop_
_entity_poly.entity_id
_entity_poly.type
_entity_poly.pdbx_seq_one_letter_code
_entity_poly.pdbx_strand_id
1 'polypeptide(L)'
;MAQAGLRGPVASGMFTVVRLTTDQILENATGAGAPPQTWPRAELAVDVLHKGVYGFVTGAVADALAARNGPGPGQRHAALSPGRRSDIGPVPRREAWAAR
;
A
#
# COMPACT_ATOMS: atom_id res chain seq x y z
N MET A 1 -1.64 -1.80 3.65
CA MET A 1 -2.68 -1.76 2.60
C MET A 1 -3.40 -3.11 2.49
N ALA A 2 -2.70 -4.23 2.24
CA ALA A 2 -3.31 -5.56 2.05
C ALA A 2 -4.24 -6.05 3.20
N GLN A 3 -3.84 -5.87 4.46
CA GLN A 3 -4.65 -6.22 5.64
C GLN A 3 -5.94 -5.38 5.79
N ALA A 4 -5.98 -4.19 5.19
CA ALA A 4 -7.16 -3.35 5.15
C ALA A 4 -8.06 -3.66 3.94
N GLY A 5 -7.73 -4.69 3.14
CA GLY A 5 -8.47 -5.08 1.95
C GLY A 5 -8.00 -4.44 0.65
N LEU A 6 -7.04 -3.51 0.69
CA LEU A 6 -6.41 -2.94 -0.51
C LEU A 6 -5.36 -3.92 -1.03
N ARG A 7 -5.79 -4.85 -1.88
CA ARG A 7 -4.99 -5.96 -2.43
C ARG A 7 -4.95 -5.92 -3.95
N GLY A 8 -4.03 -6.67 -4.54
CA GLY A 8 -3.92 -6.88 -5.98
C GLY A 8 -3.10 -5.81 -6.71
N PRO A 9 -3.09 -5.87 -8.06
CA PRO A 9 -2.18 -5.08 -8.88
C PRO A 9 -2.45 -3.57 -8.79
N VAL A 10 -3.72 -3.16 -8.66
CA VAL A 10 -4.09 -1.75 -8.50
C VAL A 10 -3.56 -1.18 -7.17
N ALA A 11 -3.74 -1.91 -6.07
CA ALA A 11 -3.21 -1.50 -4.77
C ALA A 11 -1.68 -1.45 -4.76
N SER A 12 -1.02 -2.40 -5.44
CA SER A 12 0.43 -2.41 -5.62
C SER A 12 0.93 -1.22 -6.46
N GLY A 13 0.18 -0.85 -7.51
CA GLY A 13 0.45 0.34 -8.29
C GLY A 13 0.33 1.62 -7.47
N MET A 14 -0.76 1.77 -6.70
CA MET A 14 -0.93 2.90 -5.78
C MET A 14 0.20 2.99 -4.76
N PHE A 15 0.61 1.86 -4.16
CA PHE A 15 1.74 1.83 -3.25
C PHE A 15 3.04 2.26 -3.93
N THR A 16 3.28 1.83 -5.17
CA THR A 16 4.46 2.22 -5.95
C THR A 16 4.49 3.73 -6.19
N VAL A 17 3.35 4.34 -6.51
CA VAL A 17 3.24 5.81 -6.64
C VAL A 17 3.58 6.51 -5.33
N VAL A 18 3.01 6.06 -4.21
CA VAL A 18 3.33 6.62 -2.88
C VAL A 18 4.81 6.46 -2.55
N ARG A 19 5.41 5.32 -2.91
CA ARG A 19 6.85 5.06 -2.68
C ARG A 19 7.71 6.04 -3.48
N LEU A 20 7.42 6.23 -4.77
CA LEU A 20 8.13 7.16 -5.66
C LEU A 20 8.03 8.60 -5.19
N THR A 21 6.81 9.06 -4.86
CA THR A 21 6.61 10.45 -4.43
C THR A 21 7.25 10.73 -3.08
N THR A 22 7.19 9.77 -2.14
CA THR A 22 7.84 9.88 -0.84
C THR A 22 9.35 9.97 -0.98
N ASP A 23 9.94 9.14 -1.84
CA ASP A 23 11.36 9.18 -2.16
C ASP A 23 11.77 10.58 -2.62
N GLN A 24 11.03 11.10 -3.61
CA GLN A 24 11.34 12.41 -4.17
C GLN A 24 11.20 13.54 -3.15
N ILE A 25 10.17 13.49 -2.30
CA ILE A 25 9.96 14.49 -1.25
C ILE A 25 11.14 14.48 -0.28
N LEU A 26 11.59 13.29 0.15
CA LEU A 26 12.70 13.16 1.09
C LEU A 26 14.03 13.60 0.49
N GLU A 27 14.32 13.20 -0.75
CA GLU A 27 15.52 13.62 -1.47
C GLU A 27 15.57 15.14 -1.66
N ASN A 28 14.45 15.74 -2.06
CA ASN A 28 14.35 17.19 -2.21
C ASN A 28 14.47 17.92 -0.85
N ALA A 29 13.84 17.41 0.20
CA ALA A 29 13.86 18.02 1.52
C ALA A 29 15.25 17.97 2.19
N THR A 30 16.02 16.93 1.89
CA THR A 30 17.38 16.73 2.44
C THR A 30 18.47 17.31 1.56
N GLY A 31 18.16 17.67 0.30
CA GLY A 31 19.15 18.09 -0.69
C GLY A 31 20.08 16.96 -1.14
N ALA A 32 19.75 15.70 -0.82
CA ALA A 32 20.57 14.54 -1.13
C ALA A 32 20.50 14.13 -2.61
N GLY A 33 19.45 14.54 -3.33
CA GLY A 33 19.20 14.15 -4.71
C GLY A 33 19.04 15.34 -5.66
N ALA A 34 19.43 15.13 -6.91
CA ALA A 34 19.11 16.03 -8.02
C ALA A 34 17.69 15.74 -8.52
N PRO A 35 16.92 16.75 -8.98
CA PRO A 35 15.55 16.53 -9.47
C PRO A 35 15.50 15.49 -10.60
N PRO A 36 14.47 14.63 -10.70
CA PRO A 36 14.40 13.56 -11.71
C PRO A 36 14.54 14.03 -13.14
N GLN A 37 14.13 15.27 -13.41
CA GLN A 37 14.23 15.90 -14.73
C GLN A 37 15.69 16.13 -15.17
N THR A 38 16.63 16.13 -14.22
CA THR A 38 18.06 16.34 -14.47
C THR A 38 18.83 15.04 -14.72
N TRP A 39 18.20 13.88 -14.48
CA TRP A 39 18.85 12.59 -14.61
C TRP A 39 18.91 12.12 -16.07
N PRO A 40 19.96 11.37 -16.47
CA PRO A 40 19.95 10.61 -17.70
C PRO A 40 18.72 9.70 -17.78
N ARG A 41 18.04 9.68 -18.94
CA ARG A 41 16.77 8.93 -19.09
C ARG A 41 16.89 7.44 -18.77
N ALA A 42 18.05 6.84 -19.03
CA ALA A 42 18.29 5.43 -18.73
C ALA A 42 18.33 5.18 -17.21
N GLU A 43 18.94 6.08 -16.44
CA GLU A 43 19.00 5.97 -14.98
C GLU A 43 17.62 6.14 -14.36
N LEU A 44 16.85 7.12 -14.84
CA LEU A 44 15.46 7.30 -14.43
C LEU A 44 14.60 6.06 -14.74
N ALA A 45 14.78 5.46 -15.92
CA ALA A 45 14.04 4.26 -16.29
C ALA A 45 14.39 3.07 -15.38
N VAL A 46 15.67 2.88 -15.06
CA VAL A 46 16.14 1.83 -14.14
C VAL A 46 15.56 2.06 -12.74
N ASP A 47 15.57 3.31 -12.25
CA ASP A 47 15.04 3.65 -10.94
C ASP A 47 13.53 3.34 -10.82
N VAL A 48 12.74 3.81 -11.79
CA VAL A 48 11.29 3.56 -11.83
C VAL A 48 10.99 2.08 -11.99
N LEU A 49 11.73 1.36 -12.84
CA LEU A 49 11.56 -0.08 -13.01
C LEU A 49 11.87 -0.83 -11.71
N HIS A 50 12.99 -0.51 -11.06
CA HIS A 50 13.39 -1.15 -9.81
C HIS A 50 12.36 -0.91 -8.70
N LYS A 51 11.90 0.34 -8.53
CA LYS A 51 10.85 0.70 -7.57
C LYS A 51 9.51 0.06 -7.91
N GLY A 52 9.22 -0.11 -9.20
CA GLY A 52 8.08 -0.87 -9.69
C GLY A 52 8.16 -2.33 -9.25
N VAL A 53 9.24 -3.04 -9.60
CA VAL A 53 9.45 -4.44 -9.19
C VAL A 53 9.36 -4.58 -7.67
N TYR A 54 10.02 -3.70 -6.92
CA TYR A 54 9.93 -3.65 -5.47
C TYR A 54 8.48 -3.52 -4.99
N GLY A 55 7.72 -2.57 -5.54
CA GLY A 55 6.33 -2.32 -5.15
C GLY A 55 5.39 -3.49 -5.44
N PHE A 56 5.50 -4.11 -6.61
CA PHE A 56 4.67 -5.26 -7.00
C PHE A 56 5.03 -6.54 -6.24
N VAL A 57 6.32 -6.83 -6.05
CA VAL A 57 6.76 -8.00 -5.27
C VAL A 57 6.35 -7.84 -3.81
N THR A 58 6.57 -6.66 -3.22
CA THR A 58 6.13 -6.36 -1.85
C THR A 58 4.61 -6.49 -1.71
N GLY A 59 3.86 -5.98 -2.70
CA GLY A 59 2.41 -6.13 -2.77
C GLY A 59 1.96 -7.59 -2.79
N ALA A 60 2.55 -8.41 -3.66
CA ALA A 60 2.25 -9.84 -3.76
C ALA A 60 2.55 -10.60 -2.45
N VAL A 61 3.70 -10.30 -1.82
CA VAL A 61 4.04 -10.88 -0.51
C VAL A 61 3.07 -10.43 0.56
N ALA A 62 2.73 -9.15 0.62
CA ALA A 62 1.78 -8.60 1.58
C ALA A 62 0.38 -9.21 1.42
N ASP A 63 -0.07 -9.42 0.18
CA ASP A 63 -1.33 -10.07 -0.13
C ASP A 63 -1.33 -11.55 0.30
N ALA A 64 -0.25 -12.28 0.01
CA ALA A 64 -0.09 -13.67 0.41
C ALA A 64 -0.10 -13.82 1.94
N LEU A 65 0.60 -12.95 2.67
CA LEU A 65 0.56 -12.92 4.13
C LEU A 65 -0.82 -12.52 4.66
N ALA A 66 -1.50 -11.60 3.98
CA ALA A 66 -2.82 -11.16 4.40
C ALA A 66 -3.92 -12.19 4.15
N ALA A 67 -3.75 -13.06 3.14
CA ALA A 67 -4.65 -14.19 2.92
C ALA A 67 -4.58 -15.22 4.06
N ARG A 68 -3.43 -15.38 4.73
CA ARG A 68 -3.24 -16.37 5.80
C ARG A 68 -3.94 -16.00 7.12
N ASN A 69 -4.17 -14.71 7.36
CA ASN A 69 -4.69 -14.22 8.65
C ASN A 69 -6.20 -13.93 8.64
N GLY A 70 -6.91 -14.31 7.57
CA GLY A 70 -8.35 -14.01 7.42
C GLY A 70 -8.65 -12.52 7.18
N PRO A 71 -9.94 -12.12 7.24
CA PRO A 71 -10.35 -10.73 7.03
C PRO A 71 -9.91 -9.85 8.20
N GLY A 72 -9.19 -8.76 7.88
CA GLY A 72 -8.74 -7.79 8.86
C GLY A 72 -9.91 -6.99 9.49
N PRO A 73 -9.66 -6.22 10.57
CA PRO A 73 -10.71 -5.48 11.28
C PRO A 73 -11.54 -4.56 10.39
N GLY A 74 -10.91 -3.87 9.42
CA GLY A 74 -11.61 -3.01 8.46
C GLY A 74 -12.50 -3.79 7.48
N GLN A 75 -12.08 -5.00 7.08
CA GLN A 75 -12.90 -5.86 6.23
C GLN A 75 -14.07 -6.46 7.02
N ARG A 76 -13.84 -6.84 8.28
CA ARG A 76 -14.91 -7.27 9.21
C ARG A 76 -15.92 -6.17 9.43
N HIS A 77 -15.46 -4.93 9.64
CA HIS A 77 -16.33 -3.77 9.75
C HIS A 77 -17.16 -3.54 8.48
N ALA A 78 -16.52 -3.58 7.30
CA ALA A 78 -17.21 -3.42 6.01
C ALA A 78 -18.24 -4.53 5.74
N ALA A 79 -18.03 -5.74 6.27
CA ALA A 79 -18.95 -6.86 6.13
C ALA A 79 -20.22 -6.73 7.00
N LEU A 80 -20.22 -5.92 8.06
CA LEU A 80 -21.38 -5.75 8.96
C LEU A 80 -22.59 -5.10 8.29
N SER A 81 -22.37 -4.26 7.27
CA SER A 81 -23.44 -3.60 6.52
C SER A 81 -22.96 -3.28 5.11
N PRO A 82 -23.32 -4.10 4.11
CA PRO A 82 -22.96 -3.85 2.71
C PRO A 82 -23.43 -2.48 2.21
N GLY A 83 -22.61 -1.84 1.38
CA GLY A 83 -22.87 -0.52 0.81
C GLY A 83 -22.25 0.64 1.60
N ARG A 84 -22.41 1.86 1.10
CA ARG A 84 -21.93 3.06 1.79
C ARG A 84 -22.97 3.48 2.82
N ARG A 85 -22.73 3.15 4.09
CA ARG A 85 -23.58 3.54 5.23
C ARG A 85 -22.76 4.40 6.17
N SER A 86 -23.30 5.54 6.58
CA SER A 86 -22.75 6.32 7.69
C SER A 86 -23.13 5.68 9.03
N ASP A 87 -22.51 6.16 10.11
CA ASP A 87 -22.92 5.89 11.49
C ASP A 87 -22.80 4.43 11.95
N ILE A 88 -21.99 3.62 11.27
CA ILE A 88 -21.57 2.30 11.74
C ILE A 88 -20.34 2.49 12.65
N GLY A 89 -20.46 2.16 13.93
CA GLY A 89 -19.34 2.20 14.88
C GLY A 89 -18.26 1.13 14.60
N PRO A 90 -17.01 1.33 15.06
CA PRO A 90 -15.94 0.37 14.85
C PRO A 90 -16.26 -0.98 15.51
N VAL A 91 -15.70 -2.07 14.96
CA VAL A 91 -15.84 -3.42 15.53
C VAL A 91 -15.27 -3.43 16.97
N PRO A 92 -15.97 -4.03 17.96
CA PRO A 92 -15.46 -4.16 19.32
C PRO A 92 -14.05 -4.78 19.34
N ARG A 93 -13.14 -4.22 20.14
CA ARG A 93 -11.71 -4.59 20.12
C ARG A 93 -11.44 -6.09 20.31
N ARG A 94 -12.25 -6.75 21.15
CA ARG A 94 -12.20 -8.21 21.38
C ARG A 94 -12.53 -8.99 20.11
N GLU A 95 -13.53 -8.54 19.36
CA GLU A 95 -13.98 -9.16 18.11
C GLU A 95 -13.07 -8.81 16.95
N ALA A 96 -12.37 -7.68 16.99
CA ALA A 96 -11.43 -7.26 15.95
C ALA A 96 -10.23 -8.23 15.81
N TRP A 97 -9.84 -8.92 16.89
CA TRP A 97 -8.65 -9.80 16.92
C TRP A 97 -8.93 -11.26 17.29
N ALA A 98 -10.19 -11.64 17.48
CA ALA A 98 -10.60 -12.96 17.98
C ALA A 98 -10.31 -14.16 17.05
N ALA A 99 -9.79 -13.94 15.84
CA ALA A 99 -9.58 -14.99 14.83
C ALA A 99 -8.10 -15.35 14.63
N ARG A 100 -7.28 -15.24 15.67
CA ARG A 100 -5.86 -15.59 15.61
C ARG A 100 -5.60 -17.02 16.09
#